data_AF-Q0UPG3-F1
#
_entry.id   AF-Q0UPG3-F1
#
_cell.length_a   1.000
_cell.length_b   1.000
_cell.length_c   1.000
_cell.angle_alpha   90.00
_cell.angle_beta   90.00
_cell.angle_gamma   90.00
#
_symmetry.space_group_name_H-M   'P 1'
#
loop_
_entity.id
_entity.type
_entity.pdbx_description
1 polymer ?
#
loop_
_entity_poly.entity_id
_entity_poly.type
_entity_poly.pdbx_seq_one_letter_code
_entity_poly.pdbx_strand_id
1 'polypeptide(L)' 'MGVPFEALLPYAVMTGFFAFSAVSLGKLKEIQNGGKRPRRGIDQWDQTDRAAAPAGFELNNPWRCEQRFI' A
#
# COMPACT_ATOMS: atom_id res chain seq x y z
N MET A 1 -17.64 -41.15 4.85
CA MET A 1 -18.74 -40.31 5.41
C MET A 1 -18.49 -38.91 4.88
N GLY A 2 -19.41 -38.31 4.13
CA GLY A 2 -19.20 -37.00 3.51
C GLY A 2 -19.07 -35.89 4.56
N VAL A 3 -18.25 -34.87 4.28
CA VAL A 3 -18.13 -33.70 5.16
C VAL A 3 -19.44 -32.89 5.08
N PRO A 4 -20.07 -32.54 6.22
CA PRO A 4 -21.28 -31.73 6.23
C PRO A 4 -20.97 -30.29 5.77
N PHE A 5 -21.74 -29.76 4.83
CA PHE A 5 -21.51 -28.45 4.20
C PHE A 5 -21.70 -27.29 5.19
N GLU A 6 -22.51 -27.52 6.21
CA GLU A 6 -22.81 -26.59 7.30
C GLU A 6 -21.55 -26.21 8.08
N ALA A 7 -20.60 -27.14 8.20
CA ALA A 7 -19.30 -26.86 8.80
C ALA A 7 -18.43 -25.94 7.95
N LEU A 8 -18.73 -25.79 6.66
CA LEU A 8 -17.99 -24.95 5.72
C LEU A 8 -18.59 -23.54 5.57
N LEU A 9 -19.86 -23.35 5.93
CA LEU A 9 -20.54 -22.05 5.82
C LEU A 9 -19.79 -20.92 6.55
N PRO A 10 -19.29 -21.09 7.79
CA PRO A 10 -18.55 -20.02 8.46
C PRO A 10 -17.27 -19.64 7.71
N TYR A 11 -16.54 -20.65 7.21
CA TYR A 11 -15.29 -20.43 6.48
C TYR A 11 -15.52 -19.80 5.11
N ALA A 12 -16.61 -20.15 4.43
CA ALA A 12 -16.99 -19.54 3.15
C ALA A 12 -17.32 -18.05 3.34
N VAL A 13 -18.07 -17.72 4.39
CA VAL A 13 -18.40 -16.32 4.73
C VAL A 13 -17.13 -15.53 5.07
N MET A 14 -16.25 -16.08 5.92
CA MET A 14 -14.97 -15.43 6.24
C MET A 14 -14.13 -15.19 4.97
N THR A 15 -13.95 -16.24 4.17
CA THR A 15 -13.17 -16.15 2.92
C THR A 15 -13.78 -15.13 1.97
N GLY A 16 -15.11 -15.08 1.85
CA GLY A 16 -15.83 -14.13 1.03
C GLY A 16 -15.59 -12.68 1.45
N PHE A 17 -15.71 -12.38 2.75
CA PHE A 17 -15.45 -11.02 3.25
C PHE A 17 -13.98 -10.63 3.12
N PHE A 18 -13.04 -11.52 3.46
CA PHE A 18 -11.62 -11.23 3.30
C PHE A 18 -11.22 -11.02 1.83
N ALA A 19 -11.73 -11.85 0.92
CA ALA A 19 -11.50 -11.68 -0.51
C ALA A 19 -12.09 -10.35 -1.02
N PHE A 20 -13.33 -10.04 -0.62
CA PHE A 20 -13.98 -8.78 -1.00
C PHE A 20 -13.21 -7.56 -0.51
N SER A 21 -12.75 -7.55 0.74
CA SER A 21 -11.94 -6.45 1.28
C SER A 21 -10.60 -6.32 0.55
N ALA A 22 -9.92 -7.43 0.26
CA ALA A 22 -8.64 -7.41 -0.46
C ALA A 22 -8.77 -6.84 -1.87
N VAL A 23 -9.79 -7.25 -2.62
CA VAL A 23 -10.06 -6.75 -3.98
C VAL A 23 -10.46 -5.27 -3.94
N SER A 24 -11.38 -4.92 -3.04
CA SER A 24 -11.87 -3.54 -2.88
C SER A 24 -10.71 -2.56 -2.60
N LEU A 25 -9.87 -2.86 -1.60
CA LEU A 25 -8.73 -2.01 -1.25
C LEU A 25 -7.65 -2.01 -2.33
N GLY A 26 -7.42 -3.14 -2.99
CA GLY A 26 -6.48 -3.23 -4.11
C GLY A 26 -6.86 -2.30 -5.25
N LYS A 27 -8.15 -2.28 -5.62
CA LYS A 27 -8.66 -1.45 -6.71
C LYS A 27 -8.66 0.04 -6.38
N LEU A 28 -9.02 0.41 -5.16
CA LEU A 28 -8.91 1.81 -4.72
C LEU A 28 -7.46 2.32 -4.81
N LYS A 29 -6.48 1.51 -4.39
CA LYS A 29 -5.06 1.87 -4.50
C LYS A 29 -4.57 1.96 -5.95
N GLU A 30 -5.08 1.10 -6.83
CA GLU A 30 -4.75 1.15 -8.26
C GLU A 30 -5.28 2.44 -8.90
N ILE A 31 -6.53 2.83 -8.58
CA ILE A 31 -7.15 4.07 -9.06
C ILE A 31 -6.39 5.30 -8.54
N GLN A 32 -6.04 5.34 -7.24
CA GLN A 32 -5.27 6.44 -6.65
C GLN A 32 -3.87 6.60 -7.28
N ASN A 33 -3.27 5.51 -7.75
CA ASN A 33 -1.95 5.53 -8.40
C ASN A 33 -2.04 5.68 -9.93
N GLY A 34 -3.16 6.20 -10.45
CA GLY A 34 -3.32 6.44 -11.88
C GLY A 34 -3.32 5.15 -12.72
N GLY A 35 -3.87 4.06 -12.17
CA GLY A 35 -3.91 2.74 -12.80
C GLY A 35 -2.64 1.92 -12.62
N LYS A 36 -1.62 2.44 -11.94
CA LYS A 36 -0.37 1.72 -11.67
C LYS A 36 -0.45 0.95 -10.35
N ARG A 37 0.29 -0.15 -10.25
CA ARG A 37 0.39 -0.91 -8.99
C ARG A 37 1.12 -0.06 -7.93
N PRO A 38 0.65 -0.05 -6.67
CA PRO A 38 1.33 0.66 -5.59
C PRO A 38 2.73 0.07 -5.36
N ARG A 39 3.74 0.94 -5.27
CA ARG A 39 5.10 0.58 -4.88
C ARG A 39 5.15 0.31 -3.37
N ARG A 40 5.94 -0.69 -2.97
CA ARG A 40 6.14 -1.10 -1.57
C ARG A 40 7.64 -1.14 -1.31
N GLY A 41 8.06 -0.83 -0.08
CA GLY A 41 9.49 -0.82 0.28
C GLY A 41 10.29 0.31 -0.37
N ILE A 42 9.69 1.50 -0.52
CA ILE A 42 10.34 2.68 -1.11
C ILE A 42 11.43 3.16 -0.16
N ASP A 43 12.67 3.20 -0.64
CA ASP A 43 13.80 3.80 0.06
C ASP A 43 14.06 5.25 -0.42
N GLN A 44 15.14 5.88 0.07
CA GLN A 44 15.51 7.23 -0.37
C GLN A 44 15.91 7.29 -1.85
N TRP A 45 16.47 6.21 -2.40
CA TRP A 45 16.90 6.15 -3.79
C TRP A 45 15.70 6.06 -4.75
N ASP A 46 14.64 5.36 -4.33
CA ASP A 46 13.42 5.13 -5.09
C ASP A 46 12.51 6.37 -5.29
N GLN A 47 12.87 7.52 -4.70
CA GLN A 47 12.10 8.76 -4.83
C GLN A 47 12.23 9.41 -6.22
N THR A 48 13.32 9.18 -6.96
CA THR A 48 13.53 9.76 -8.30
C THR A 48 14.39 8.88 -9.19
N ASP A 49 13.97 8.66 -10.44
CA ASP A 49 14.74 7.92 -11.45
C ASP A 49 15.71 8.80 -12.26
N ARG A 50 15.83 10.09 -11.91
CA ARG A 50 16.67 11.04 -12.65
C ARG A 50 18.14 10.90 -12.26
N ALA A 51 19.02 10.78 -13.26
CA ALA A 51 20.48 10.75 -13.08
C ALA A 51 21.04 12.03 -12.44
N ALA A 52 20.36 13.16 -12.65
CA ALA A 52 20.64 14.42 -11.97
C ALA A 52 19.53 14.72 -10.95
N ALA A 53 19.91 15.14 -9.76
CA ALA A 53 18.98 15.58 -8.75
C ALA A 53 18.12 16.75 -9.29
N PRO A 54 16.80 16.80 -8.99
CA PRO A 54 15.97 17.91 -9.41
C PRO A 54 16.47 19.22 -8.79
N ALA A 55 16.36 20.33 -9.52
CA ALA A 55 16.74 21.66 -9.01
C ALA A 55 15.99 21.94 -7.69
N GLY A 56 16.72 22.27 -6.63
CA GLY A 56 16.18 22.41 -5.27
C GLY A 56 16.32 21.17 -4.36
N PHE A 57 16.82 20.02 -4.86
CA PHE A 57 17.20 18.88 -4.02
C PHE A 57 18.31 19.24 -3.02
N GLU A 58 19.24 20.11 -3.44
CA GLU A 58 20.30 20.66 -2.59
C GLU A 58 19.76 21.48 -1.40
N LEU A 59 18.52 21.98 -1.52
CA LEU A 59 17.79 22.73 -0.49
C LEU A 59 16.75 21.86 0.25
N ASN A 60 16.49 20.65 -0.25
CA ASN A 60 15.68 19.61 0.40
C ASN A 60 16.54 18.76 1.34
N ASN A 61 17.59 19.34 1.91
CA ASN A 61 18.16 18.81 3.13
C ASN A 61 17.51 19.55 4.29
N PRO A 62 16.29 19.16 4.74
CA PRO A 62 15.80 19.69 5.98
C PRO A 62 16.72 19.13 7.05
N TRP A 63 17.53 20.00 7.66
CA TRP A 63 17.62 19.95 9.11
C TRP A 63 16.18 20.11 9.59
N ARG A 64 15.45 19.00 9.61
CA ARG A 64 14.05 18.95 9.99
C ARG A 64 14.10 19.27 11.47
N CYS A 65 13.95 20.54 11.82
CA CYS A 65 13.61 20.94 13.18
C CYS A 65 12.21 20.38 13.42
N GLU A 66 12.11 19.08 13.70
CA GLU A 66 10.92 18.49 14.27
C GLU A 66 10.65 19.25 15.56
N GLN A 67 9.45 19.82 15.69
CA GLN A 67 9.04 20.45 16.93
C GLN A 67 9.13 19.35 18.00
N ARG A 68 9.88 19.60 19.08
CA ARG A 68 10.03 18.65 20.19
C ARG A 68 8.64 18.14 20.56
N PHE A 69 8.43 16.83 20.48
CA PHE A 69 7.23 16.21 21.04
C PHE A 69 7.30 16.46 22.56
N ILE A 70 6.57 17.46 23.04
CA ILE A 70 6.41 17.78 24.47
C ILE A 70 5.33 16.88 25.03
#